data_AF-A0A4Q0I0L5-F1
#
_entry.id   AF-A0A4Q0I0L5-F1
#
_cell.length_a   1.000
_cell.length_b   1.000
_cell.length_c   1.000
_cell.angle_alpha   90.00
_cell.angle_beta   90.00
_cell.angle_gamma   90.00
#
_symmetry.space_group_name_H-M   'P 1'
#
loop_
_entity.id
_entity.type
_entity.pdbx_description
1 polymer ?
#
loop_
_entity_poly.entity_id
_entity_poly.type
_entity_poly.pdbx_seq_one_letter_code
_entity_poly.pdbx_strand_id
1 'polypeptide(L)' 'MKIERIADLIQVNMTTVSGNKTFIMSECSTYMRIESSVSIKYLFATKPFMPKELRTEDGKRIKFDVILYKGY' A
#
# COMPACT_ATOMS: atom_id res chain seq x y z
N MET A 1 15.14 20.82 -8.54
CA MET A 1 16.23 21.44 -7.74
C MET A 1 16.14 21.30 -6.22
N LYS A 2 15.00 21.49 -5.53
CA LYS A 2 14.91 21.20 -4.06
C LYS A 2 14.55 19.74 -3.74
N ILE A 3 13.66 19.14 -4.52
CA ILE A 3 13.15 17.79 -4.30
C ILE A 3 14.24 16.72 -4.52
N GLU A 4 15.05 16.86 -5.56
CA GLU A 4 16.17 15.95 -5.85
C GLU A 4 17.19 15.91 -4.69
N ARG A 5 17.50 17.06 -4.11
CA ARG A 5 18.45 17.13 -2.99
C ARG A 5 17.91 16.45 -1.73
N ILE A 6 16.59 16.48 -1.52
CA ILE A 6 15.95 15.75 -0.42
C ILE A 6 15.97 14.24 -0.70
N ALA A 7 15.68 13.84 -1.95
CA ALA A 7 15.78 12.46 -2.40
C ALA A 7 17.19 11.88 -2.18
N ASP A 8 18.23 12.63 -2.55
CA ASP A 8 19.63 12.24 -2.34
C ASP A 8 19.96 12.06 -0.85
N LEU A 9 19.46 12.95 0.02
CA LEU A 9 19.66 12.85 1.47
C LEU A 9 18.97 11.61 2.05
N ILE A 10 17.75 11.30 1.60
CA ILE A 10 17.03 10.09 2.02
C ILE A 10 17.79 8.84 1.58
N GLN A 11 18.25 8.80 0.33
CA GLN A 11 19.05 7.71 -0.23
C GLN A 11 20.32 7.43 0.60
N VAL A 12 21.07 8.48 0.96
CA VAL A 12 22.28 8.36 1.80
C VAL A 12 21.95 7.92 3.22
N ASN A 13 20.88 8.44 3.82
CA ASN A 13 20.47 8.02 5.16
C ASN A 13 20.03 6.55 5.19
N MET A 14 19.26 6.08 4.21
CA MET A 14 18.76 4.71 4.16
C MET A 14 19.89 3.69 3.93
N THR A 15 20.87 4.01 3.08
CA THR A 15 22.07 3.17 2.90
C THR A 15 22.90 3.08 4.18
N THR A 16 22.99 4.19 4.93
CA THR A 16 23.73 4.25 6.20
C THR A 16 23.03 3.47 7.31
N VAL A 17 21.73 3.67 7.50
CA VAL A 17 20.95 3.05 8.59
C VAL A 17 20.75 1.55 8.36
N SER A 18 20.50 1.11 7.12
CA SER A 18 20.28 -0.30 6.83
C SER A 18 21.58 -1.12 6.69
N GLY A 19 22.73 -0.46 6.55
CA GLY A 19 24.00 -1.09 6.19
C GLY A 19 24.03 -1.66 4.76
N ASN A 20 22.94 -1.51 4.01
CA ASN A 20 22.82 -1.99 2.63
C ASN A 20 23.28 -0.90 1.65
N LYS A 21 24.51 -1.05 1.15
CA LYS A 21 25.11 -0.13 0.16
C LYS A 21 24.43 -0.19 -1.22
N THR A 22 23.64 -1.21 -1.50
CA THR A 22 22.92 -1.37 -2.78
C THR A 22 21.46 -0.95 -2.68
N PHE A 23 21.03 -0.33 -1.58
CA PHE A 23 19.69 0.25 -1.51
C PHE A 23 19.53 1.29 -2.62
N ILE A 24 18.40 1.28 -3.35
CA ILE A 24 18.09 2.27 -4.39
C ILE A 24 16.65 2.76 -4.15
N MET A 25 16.49 4.06 -3.94
CA MET A 25 15.20 4.66 -3.62
C MET A 25 14.21 4.58 -4.79
N SER A 26 14.67 4.55 -6.04
CA SER A 26 13.80 4.35 -7.21
C SER A 26 13.18 2.95 -7.29
N GLU A 27 13.73 1.97 -6.58
CA GLU A 27 13.14 0.63 -6.44
C GLU A 27 12.11 0.58 -5.30
N CYS A 28 12.08 1.60 -4.45
CA CYS A 28 11.11 1.71 -3.37
C CYS A 28 9.76 2.20 -3.92
N SER A 29 8.68 1.60 -3.43
CA SER A 29 7.32 2.05 -3.75
C SER A 29 7.02 3.27 -2.87
N THR A 30 7.30 4.47 -3.37
CA THR A 30 7.16 5.73 -2.62
C THR A 30 5.71 6.04 -2.24
N TYR A 31 4.73 5.48 -2.97
CA TYR A 31 3.32 5.75 -2.73
C TYR A 31 2.50 4.45 -2.67
N MET A 32 1.79 4.26 -1.57
CA MET A 32 0.80 3.22 -1.39
C MET A 32 -0.59 3.86 -1.47
N ARG A 33 -1.41 3.43 -2.43
CA ARG A 33 -2.84 3.78 -2.44
C ARG A 33 -3.63 2.55 -2.05
N ILE A 34 -4.47 2.71 -1.05
CA ILE A 34 -5.42 1.69 -0.61
C ILE A 34 -6.79 2.18 -1.00
N GLU A 35 -7.43 1.50 -1.95
CA GLU A 35 -8.84 1.69 -2.25
C GLU A 35 -9.64 0.58 -1.57
N SER A 36 -10.79 0.92 -1.01
CA SER A 36 -11.66 -0.07 -0.38
C SER A 36 -13.10 0.18 -0.75
N SER A 37 -13.76 -0.88 -1.19
CA SER A 37 -15.20 -0.88 -1.41
C SER A 37 -15.88 -1.48 -0.18
N VAL A 38 -16.53 -0.62 0.61
CA VAL A 38 -17.27 -1.02 1.81
C VAL A 38 -18.75 -0.71 1.62
N SER A 39 -19.61 -1.70 1.91
CA SER A 39 -21.05 -1.47 2.04
C SER A 39 -21.44 -1.45 3.51
N ILE A 40 -21.89 -0.31 4.01
CA ILE A 40 -22.31 -0.14 5.41
C ILE A 40 -23.41 -1.16 5.78
N LYS A 41 -24.33 -1.45 4.85
CA LYS A 41 -25.40 -2.44 5.02
C LYS A 41 -24.88 -3.84 5.37
N TYR A 42 -23.70 -4.19 4.86
CA TYR A 42 -23.12 -5.53 5.02
C TYR A 42 -21.90 -5.56 5.94
N LEU A 43 -21.50 -4.42 6.50
CA LEU A 43 -20.34 -4.31 7.40
C LEU A 43 -20.48 -5.21 8.64
N PHE A 44 -21.71 -5.37 9.14
CA PHE A 44 -22.04 -6.21 10.29
C PHE A 44 -22.70 -7.53 9.90
N ALA A 45 -22.90 -7.79 8.60
CA ALA A 45 -23.52 -9.02 8.13
C ALA A 45 -22.54 -10.21 8.24
N THR A 46 -23.06 -11.40 8.49
CA THR A 46 -22.27 -12.63 8.45
C THR A 46 -22.21 -13.18 7.01
N LYS A 47 -21.21 -14.02 6.73
CA LYS A 47 -20.92 -14.58 5.39
C LYS A 47 -22.17 -15.08 4.62
N PRO A 48 -23.17 -15.75 5.23
CA PRO A 48 -24.38 -16.20 4.54
C PRO A 48 -25.25 -15.07 3.96
N PHE A 49 -25.25 -13.89 4.59
CA PHE A 49 -26.12 -12.75 4.24
C PHE A 49 -25.42 -11.71 3.35
N MET A 50 -24.16 -11.95 2.98
CA MET A 50 -23.40 -11.05 2.12
C MET A 50 -23.61 -11.39 0.63
N PRO A 51 -23.82 -10.42 -0.27
CA PRO A 51 -23.89 -10.66 -1.72
C PRO A 51 -22.64 -11.36 -2.23
N LYS A 52 -22.80 -12.27 -3.22
CA LYS A 52 -21.67 -13.07 -3.73
C LYS A 52 -20.53 -12.20 -4.24
N GLU A 53 -20.83 -11.06 -4.87
CA GLU A 53 -19.80 -10.16 -5.41
C GLU A 53 -18.93 -9.49 -4.33
N LEU A 54 -19.45 -9.38 -3.09
CA LEU A 54 -18.76 -8.77 -1.97
C LEU A 54 -18.08 -9.80 -1.05
N ARG A 55 -18.32 -11.10 -1.26
CA ARG A 55 -17.68 -12.18 -0.50
C ARG A 55 -16.22 -12.28 -0.91
N THR A 56 -15.31 -11.96 0.01
CA THR A 56 -13.91 -12.32 -0.16
C THR A 56 -13.72 -13.80 0.18
N GLU A 57 -12.81 -14.46 -0.53
CA GLU A 57 -12.55 -15.90 -0.35
C GLU A 57 -12.04 -16.24 1.06
N ASP A 58 -11.26 -15.32 1.63
CA ASP A 58 -10.69 -15.39 2.98
C ASP A 58 -11.68 -15.07 4.11
N GLY A 59 -12.95 -14.77 3.79
CA GLY A 59 -13.99 -14.48 4.77
C GLY A 59 -13.89 -13.11 5.43
N LYS A 60 -13.01 -12.22 4.94
CA LYS A 60 -13.00 -10.81 5.31
C LYS A 60 -14.30 -10.12 4.85
N ARG A 61 -14.70 -9.10 5.60
CA ARG A 61 -15.93 -8.31 5.33
C ARG A 61 -15.69 -7.09 4.45
N ILE A 62 -14.41 -6.78 4.20
CA ILE A 62 -13.97 -5.60 3.49
C ILE A 62 -13.00 -6.05 2.40
N LYS A 63 -13.29 -5.65 1.17
CA LYS A 63 -12.36 -5.80 0.06
C LYS A 63 -11.41 -4.59 0.06
N PHE A 64 -10.12 -4.88 0.08
CA PHE A 64 -9.06 -3.89 -0.10
C PHE A 64 -8.42 -4.15 -1.46
N ASP A 65 -8.44 -3.13 -2.32
CA ASP A 65 -7.68 -3.11 -3.57
C ASP A 65 -6.45 -2.23 -3.30
N VAL A 66 -5.31 -2.87 -3.08
CA VAL A 66 -4.04 -2.19 -2.79
C VAL A 66 -3.29 -1.98 -4.10
N ILE A 67 -3.05 -0.71 -4.46
CA ILE A 67 -2.26 -0.33 -5.61
C ILE A 67 -0.95 0.28 -5.11
N LEU A 68 0.16 -0.39 -5.42
CA LEU A 68 1.50 0.12 -5.16
C LEU A 68 1.94 0.95 -6.36
N TYR A 69 2.18 2.23 -6.15
CA TYR A 69 2.77 3.09 -7.17
C TYR A 69 4.27 3.18 -6.93
N LYS A 70 5.04 2.81 -7.96
CA LYS A 70 6.45 3.16 -8.05
C LYS A 70 6.53 4.60 -8.57
N GLY A 71 7.05 5.51 -7.76
CA GLY A 71 7.19 6.92 -8.13
C GLY A 71 8.52 7.45 -7.63
N TYR A 72 9.28 8.07 -8.54
CA TYR A 72 10.44 8.91 -8.25
C TYR A 72 10.08 10.35 -8.59
#